data_AF-A0A831SKZ4-F1
#
_entry.id   AF-A0A831SKZ4-F1
#
_cell.length_a   1.000
_cell.length_b   1.000
_cell.length_c   1.000
_cell.angle_alpha   90.00
_cell.angle_beta   90.00
_cell.angle_gamma   90.00
#
_symmetry.space_group_name_H-M   'P 1'
#
loop_
_entity.id
_entity.type
_entity.pdbx_description
1 polymer ?
#
loop_
_entity_poly.entity_id
_entity_poly.type
_entity_poly.pdbx_seq_one_letter_code
_entity_poly.pdbx_strand_id
1 'polypeptide(L)' 'MTEYCVVLVEPKYSGNIGAVARCMKNFDVSSLYLINPCKIDDEARARAMHAQEILDNAKIFDTFEEARKEL' A
#
# COMPACT_ATOMS: atom_id res chain seq x y z
N MET A 1 21.38 -0.26 -4.64
CA MET A 1 20.19 -0.94 -5.16
C MET A 1 19.08 0.09 -5.13
N THR A 2 18.33 0.29 -6.22
CA THR A 2 17.23 1.28 -6.24
C THR A 2 16.01 0.63 -5.61
N GLU A 3 15.50 1.20 -4.52
CA GLU A 3 14.25 0.76 -3.91
C GLU A 3 13.08 1.49 -4.56
N TYR A 4 12.03 0.75 -4.94
CA TYR A 4 10.81 1.32 -5.50
C TYR A 4 9.74 1.45 -4.41
N CYS A 5 9.04 2.58 -4.38
CA CYS A 5 7.88 2.80 -3.52
C CYS A 5 6.62 2.92 -4.37
N VAL A 6 5.60 2.11 -4.06
CA VAL A 6 4.28 2.23 -4.68
C VAL A 6 3.44 3.18 -3.84
N VAL A 7 2.90 4.21 -4.47
CA VAL A 7 2.08 5.24 -3.81
C VAL A 7 0.65 5.16 -4.34
N LEU A 8 -0.32 4.89 -3.46
CA LEU A 8 -1.74 4.93 -3.80
C LEU A 8 -2.36 6.21 -3.21
N VAL A 9 -2.94 7.05 -4.06
CA VAL A 9 -3.59 8.30 -3.67
C VAL A 9 -5.10 8.09 -3.67
N GLU A 10 -5.73 8.33 -2.52
CA GLU A 10 -7.17 8.21 -2.28
C GLU A 10 -7.80 6.88 -2.79
N PRO A 11 -7.19 5.70 -2.49
CA PRO A 11 -7.77 4.44 -2.91
C PRO A 11 -9.16 4.23 -2.27
N LYS A 12 -10.18 4.13 -3.12
CA LYS A 12 -11.59 4.04 -2.71
C LYS A 12 -12.01 2.67 -2.19
N TYR A 13 -11.45 1.59 -2.72
CA TYR A 13 -11.85 0.22 -2.40
C TYR A 13 -10.69 -0.53 -1.74
N SER A 14 -10.91 -1.03 -0.52
CA SER A 14 -9.89 -1.69 0.30
C SER A 14 -9.34 -2.95 -0.39
N GLY A 15 -10.20 -3.71 -1.09
CA GLY A 15 -9.80 -4.85 -1.90
C GLY A 15 -8.75 -4.53 -2.98
N ASN A 16 -8.72 -3.31 -3.51
CA ASN A 16 -7.69 -2.87 -4.47
C ASN A 16 -6.34 -2.66 -3.79
N ILE A 17 -6.32 -2.15 -2.55
CA ILE A 17 -5.09 -2.02 -1.76
C ILE A 17 -4.47 -3.42 -1.56
N GLY A 18 -5.30 -4.40 -1.20
CA GLY A 18 -4.85 -5.80 -1.09
C GLY A 18 -4.34 -6.38 -2.40
N ALA A 19 -5.05 -6.16 -3.51
CA ALA A 19 -4.62 -6.65 -4.82
C ALA A 19 -3.28 -6.02 -5.27
N VAL A 20 -3.05 -4.75 -4.98
CA VAL A 20 -1.77 -4.07 -5.22
C VAL A 20 -0.68 -4.67 -4.34
N ALA A 21 -0.91 -4.85 -3.03
CA ALA A 21 0.06 -5.49 -2.13
C ALA A 21 0.46 -6.89 -2.63
N ARG A 22 -0.51 -7.70 -3.08
CA ARG A 22 -0.23 -9.00 -3.69
C ARG A 22 0.66 -8.88 -4.94
N CYS A 23 0.39 -7.90 -5.79
CA CYS A 23 1.20 -7.64 -6.99
C CYS A 23 2.63 -7.27 -6.60
N MET A 24 2.78 -6.32 -5.66
CA MET A 24 4.07 -5.86 -5.16
C MET A 24 4.96 -7.02 -4.67
N LYS A 25 4.39 -7.94 -3.89
CA LYS A 25 5.11 -9.13 -3.40
C LYS A 25 5.59 -10.05 -4.53
N ASN A 26 4.86 -10.18 -5.63
CA ASN A 26 5.28 -11.00 -6.77
C ASN A 26 6.51 -10.41 -7.52
N PHE A 27 6.81 -9.13 -7.30
CA PHE A 27 7.89 -8.40 -7.98
C PHE A 27 8.92 -7.83 -6.99
N ASP A 28 9.01 -8.40 -5.78
CA ASP A 28 9.96 -8.00 -4.74
C ASP A 28 9.92 -6.49 -4.39
N VAL A 29 8.73 -5.88 -4.44
CA VAL A 29 8.51 -4.51 -3.95
C VAL A 29 7.83 -4.58 -2.58
N SER A 30 8.40 -3.92 -1.58
CA SER A 30 7.89 -3.96 -0.19
C SER A 30 7.35 -2.62 0.31
N SER A 31 7.76 -1.50 -0.29
CA SER A 31 7.41 -0.15 0.19
C SER A 31 6.07 0.32 -0.39
N LEU A 32 5.04 0.39 0.46
CA LEU A 32 3.70 0.88 0.13
C LEU A 32 3.37 2.14 0.91
N TYR A 33 3.10 3.24 0.22
CA TYR A 33 2.56 4.48 0.81
C TYR A 33 1.10 4.65 0.39
N LEU A 34 0.24 4.98 1.36
CA LEU A 34 -1.18 5.22 1.17
C LEU A 34 -1.51 6.65 1.59
N ILE A 35 -2.03 7.45 0.67
CA ILE A 35 -2.42 8.84 0.96
C ILE A 35 -3.95 8.91 1.02
N ASN A 36 -4.48 9.34 2.16
CA ASN A 36 -5.91 9.43 2.45
C ASN A 36 -6.69 8.16 2.01
N PRO A 37 -6.29 6.95 2.43
CA PRO A 37 -6.92 5.72 1.98
C PRO A 37 -8.26 5.47 2.67
N CYS A 38 -9.08 4.62 2.04
CA CYS A 38 -10.10 3.89 2.78
C CYS A 38 -9.48 3.00 3.87
N LYS A 39 -10.29 2.51 4.82
CA LYS A 39 -9.81 1.61 5.86
C LYS A 39 -9.23 0.33 5.24
N ILE A 40 -8.08 -0.11 5.75
CA ILE A 40 -7.58 -1.46 5.49
C ILE A 40 -8.40 -2.42 6.34
N ASP A 41 -9.33 -3.11 5.72
CA ASP A 41 -10.26 -4.04 6.36
C ASP A 41 -10.03 -5.48 5.89
N ASP A 42 -10.95 -6.38 6.27
CA ASP A 42 -10.87 -7.80 5.93
C ASP A 42 -10.85 -8.05 4.42
N GLU A 43 -11.42 -7.16 3.59
CA GLU A 43 -11.37 -7.31 2.14
C GLU A 43 -9.95 -7.03 1.61
N ALA A 44 -9.29 -5.97 2.09
CA ALA A 44 -7.89 -5.72 1.76
C ALA A 44 -7.01 -6.91 2.15
N ARG A 45 -7.22 -7.44 3.36
CA ARG A 45 -6.45 -8.58 3.89
C ARG A 45 -6.69 -9.85 3.09
N ALA A 46 -7.95 -10.15 2.74
CA ALA A 46 -8.29 -11.29 1.90
C ALA A 46 -7.66 -11.19 0.50
N ARG A 47 -7.62 -9.98 -0.08
CA ARG A 47 -7.06 -9.76 -1.42
C ARG A 47 -5.53 -9.73 -1.46
N ALA A 48 -4.88 -9.40 -0.35
CA ALA A 48 -3.41 -9.41 -0.23
C ALA A 48 -2.80 -10.82 -0.23
N MET A 49 -3.58 -11.87 0.08
CA MET A 49 -3.09 -13.25 0.14
C MET A 49 -1.86 -13.37 1.05
N HIS A 50 -0.68 -13.69 0.48
CA HIS A 50 0.56 -13.84 1.23
C HIS A 50 1.30 -12.52 1.47
N ALA A 51 0.78 -11.38 1.03
CA ALA A 51 1.42 -10.06 1.15
C ALA A 51 0.92 -9.25 2.36
N GLN A 52 0.61 -9.92 3.48
CA GLN A 52 0.09 -9.24 4.67
C GLN A 52 1.09 -8.24 5.23
N GLU A 53 2.38 -8.59 5.17
CA GLU A 53 3.46 -7.74 5.67
C GLU A 53 3.57 -6.41 4.91
N ILE A 54 3.15 -6.35 3.64
CA ILE A 54 3.14 -5.10 2.88
C ILE A 54 2.04 -4.16 3.40
N LEU A 55 0.88 -4.72 3.77
CA LEU A 55 -0.19 -3.95 4.39
C LEU A 55 0.14 -3.54 5.83
N ASP A 56 0.82 -4.40 6.59
CA ASP A 56 1.24 -4.11 7.98
C ASP A 56 2.30 -3.01 8.06
N ASN A 57 3.19 -2.97 7.07
CA ASN A 57 4.26 -1.96 6.99
C ASN A 57 3.89 -0.75 6.12
N ALA A 58 2.66 -0.69 5.60
CA ALA A 58 2.23 0.42 4.75
C ALA A 58 2.25 1.73 5.57
N LYS A 59 2.90 2.77 5.03
CA LYS A 59 2.85 4.11 5.64
C LYS A 59 1.62 4.84 5.15
N ILE A 60 0.89 5.47 6.08
CA ILE A 60 -0.34 6.20 5.79
C ILE A 60 -0.09 7.69 6.03
N PHE A 61 -0.50 8.51 5.08
CA PHE A 61 -0.39 9.97 5.12
C PHE A 61 -1.74 10.61 4.84
N ASP A 62 -1.99 11.80 5.36
CA ASP A 62 -3.24 12.52 5.08
C ASP A 62 -3.14 13.27 3.74
N THR A 63 -1.94 13.70 3.34
CA THR A 63 -1.72 14.47 2.11
C THR A 63 -0.52 13.99 1.29
N PHE A 64 -0.53 14.30 -0.01
CA PHE A 64 0.61 14.02 -0.89
C PHE A 64 1.89 14.76 -0.48
N GLU A 65 1.78 15.98 0.04
CA GLU A 65 2.95 16.75 0.49
C GLU A 65 3.62 16.16 1.72
N GLU A 66 2.88 15.47 2.58
CA GLU A 66 3.47 14.70 3.70
C GLU A 66 4.25 13.49 3.17
N ALA A 67 3.61 12.69 2.30
CA ALA A 67 4.25 11.53 1.69
C ALA A 67 5.52 11.91 0.91
N ARG A 68 5.50 13.05 0.20
CA ARG A 68 6.65 13.55 -0.60
C ARG A 68 7.89 13.83 0.23
N LYS A 69 7.77 14.12 1.53
CA LYS A 69 8.92 14.35 2.42
C LYS A 69 9.65 13.05 2.79
N GLU A 70 9.02 11.89 2.56
CA GLU A 70 9.54 10.57 2.86
C GLU A 70 9.83 9.71 1.62
N LEU A 71 9.72 10.28 0.41
CA LEU A 71 10.16 9.69 -0.86
C LEU A 71 11.60 10.08 -1.17
#